data_AF-A0A535K481-F1
#
_entry.id   AF-A0A535K481-F1
#
_cell.length_a   1.000
_cell.length_b   1.000
_cell.length_c   1.000
_cell.angle_alpha   90.00
_cell.angle_beta   90.00
_cell.angle_gamma   90.00
#
_symmetry.space_group_name_H-M   'P 1'
#
loop_
_entity.id
_entity.type
_entity.pdbx_description
1 polymer ?
#
loop_
_entity_poly.entity_id
_entity_poly.type
_entity_poly.pdbx_seq_one_letter_code
_entity_poly.pdbx_strand_id
1 'polypeptide(L)'
;MAGALRPVVLLMLFASLLFVIDGIFDGVYPGGPAWFTGRYDNLAEIAYVFAILNTVVALMVARGSERSLQSRIALSVFFIIERPLTAFVLGPKPIESVVTHFATAGVELVILVTALRVWRLGHSLAAGDVDTLFSLETSIPAPPSDEAAPSSLRRPAITARNAWLIGGITLGLAIVLVADGVFEGFVPGGRDWSASGDDSGWLVYLFAAVALIVAVRAVHGGRLAMRALIVVALLLFVERSFSPFVLREQDPVALGLHAVAAFVSLALALATAGAIRAGPALERASVPSLEAA
;
A
#
# COMPACT_ATOMS: atom_id res chain seq x y z
N MET A 1 17.56 -1.47 -16.46
CA MET A 1 16.77 -0.58 -15.56
C MET A 1 15.80 0.35 -16.28
N ALA A 2 16.20 1.04 -17.37
CA ALA A 2 15.37 2.07 -18.02
C ALA A 2 13.95 1.62 -18.39
N GLY A 3 13.76 0.39 -18.90
CA GLY A 3 12.42 -0.13 -19.22
C GLY A 3 11.52 -0.37 -18.00
N ALA A 4 12.10 -0.72 -16.84
CA ALA A 4 11.37 -0.97 -15.60
C ALA A 4 10.97 0.32 -14.87
N LEU A 5 11.66 1.44 -15.15
CA LEU A 5 11.38 2.75 -14.57
C LEU A 5 10.27 3.51 -15.33
N ARG A 6 10.02 3.18 -16.61
CA ARG A 6 8.99 3.84 -17.42
C ARG A 6 7.59 3.86 -16.77
N PRO A 7 7.05 2.75 -16.23
CA PRO A 7 5.74 2.75 -15.58
C PRO A 7 5.72 3.65 -14.34
N VAL A 8 6.81 3.66 -13.55
CA VAL A 8 6.95 4.52 -12.36
C VAL A 8 6.90 5.99 -12.78
N VAL A 9 7.68 6.37 -13.78
CA VAL A 9 7.72 7.76 -14.27
C VAL A 9 6.38 8.20 -14.84
N LEU A 10 5.70 7.35 -15.64
CA LEU A 10 4.39 7.69 -16.19
C LEU A 10 3.34 7.90 -15.09
N LEU A 11 3.32 7.01 -14.10
CA LEU A 11 2.42 7.17 -12.94
C LEU A 11 2.77 8.44 -12.14
N MET A 12 4.05 8.78 -12.00
CA MET A 12 4.45 10.03 -11.36
C MET A 12 3.96 11.26 -12.12
N LEU A 13 4.08 11.29 -13.44
CA LEU A 13 3.54 12.40 -14.25
C LEU A 13 2.02 12.50 -14.11
N PHE A 14 1.33 11.35 -14.03
CA PHE A 14 -0.10 11.32 -13.75
C PHE A 14 -0.42 11.85 -12.34
N ALA A 15 0.33 11.45 -11.32
CA ALA A 15 0.19 12.00 -9.97
C ALA A 15 0.43 13.52 -9.92
N SER A 16 1.42 14.03 -10.67
CA SER A 16 1.64 15.47 -10.80
C SER A 16 0.42 16.19 -11.38
N LEU A 17 -0.27 15.60 -12.36
CA LEU A 17 -1.52 16.16 -12.87
C LEU A 17 -2.61 16.16 -11.79
N LEU A 18 -2.73 15.09 -11.01
CA LEU A 18 -3.69 15.03 -9.91
C LEU A 18 -3.41 16.09 -8.84
N PHE A 19 -2.14 16.35 -8.49
CA PHE A 19 -1.78 17.45 -7.60
C PHE A 19 -2.19 18.83 -8.13
N VAL A 20 -2.12 19.05 -9.44
CA VAL A 20 -2.61 20.29 -10.06
C VAL A 20 -4.13 20.35 -9.95
N ILE A 21 -4.83 19.25 -10.20
CA ILE A 21 -6.29 19.17 -10.08
C ILE A 21 -6.72 19.40 -8.62
N ASP A 22 -6.01 18.84 -7.64
CA ASP A 22 -6.24 19.09 -6.21
C ASP A 22 -6.19 20.58 -5.90
N GLY A 23 -5.16 21.30 -6.39
CA GLY A 23 -5.05 22.75 -6.22
C GLY A 23 -6.21 23.53 -6.85
N ILE A 24 -6.71 23.08 -8.01
CA ILE A 24 -7.86 23.70 -8.70
C ILE A 24 -9.13 23.48 -7.88
N PHE A 25 -9.41 22.26 -7.44
CA PHE A 25 -10.61 21.96 -6.65
C PHE A 25 -10.56 22.53 -5.23
N ASP A 26 -9.36 22.81 -4.72
CA ASP A 26 -9.16 23.58 -3.50
C ASP A 26 -9.32 25.10 -3.69
N GLY A 27 -9.67 25.56 -4.90
CA GLY A 27 -10.03 26.94 -5.18
C GLY A 27 -8.85 27.86 -5.50
N VAL A 28 -7.65 27.31 -5.73
CA VAL A 28 -6.42 28.07 -6.00
C VAL A 28 -6.20 28.18 -7.50
N TYR A 29 -6.96 29.04 -8.18
CA TYR A 29 -6.80 29.34 -9.61
C TYR A 29 -7.19 30.79 -9.86
N PRO A 30 -6.77 31.43 -10.98
CA PRO A 30 -7.12 32.83 -11.25
C PRO A 30 -8.64 33.09 -11.14
N GLY A 31 -9.04 33.92 -10.18
CA GLY A 31 -10.46 34.22 -9.90
C GLY A 31 -11.15 33.27 -8.91
N GLY A 32 -10.44 32.29 -8.36
CA GLY A 32 -10.93 31.34 -7.35
C GLY A 32 -10.94 31.92 -5.93
N PRO A 33 -11.71 31.31 -5.02
CA PRO A 33 -11.93 31.82 -3.66
C PRO A 33 -10.66 31.84 -2.81
N ALA A 34 -9.66 31.02 -3.12
CA ALA A 34 -8.38 30.98 -2.41
C ALA A 34 -7.24 31.73 -3.13
N TRP A 35 -7.49 32.30 -4.32
CA TRP A 35 -6.45 32.95 -5.15
C TRP A 35 -6.00 34.33 -4.62
N PHE A 36 -6.85 35.01 -3.85
CA PHE A 36 -6.60 36.38 -3.34
C PHE A 36 -6.61 36.49 -1.82
N THR A 37 -6.95 35.43 -1.07
CA THR A 37 -7.23 35.57 0.36
C THR A 37 -5.98 35.78 1.20
N GLY A 38 -4.79 35.38 0.75
CA GLY A 38 -3.50 35.69 1.41
C GLY A 38 -3.38 35.25 2.87
N ARG A 39 -4.38 34.53 3.40
CA ARG A 39 -4.39 33.93 4.73
C ARG A 39 -3.99 32.48 4.56
N TYR A 40 -2.90 32.12 5.22
CA TYR A 40 -2.26 30.81 5.26
C TYR A 40 -3.14 29.68 5.84
N ASP A 41 -4.48 29.83 5.85
CA ASP A 41 -5.39 28.95 6.57
C ASP A 41 -5.76 27.68 5.78
N ASN A 42 -5.57 27.66 4.44
CA ASN A 42 -5.96 26.51 3.60
C ASN A 42 -4.79 25.71 2.98
N LEU A 43 -3.53 26.20 3.04
CA LEU A 43 -2.30 25.59 2.47
C LEU A 43 -2.42 24.95 1.06
N ALA A 44 -3.48 25.25 0.31
CA ALA A 44 -3.83 24.55 -0.93
C ALA A 44 -2.84 24.80 -2.07
N GLU A 45 -2.14 25.95 -2.03
CA GLU A 45 -1.04 26.29 -2.93
C GLU A 45 0.11 25.26 -2.88
N ILE A 46 0.26 24.56 -1.75
CA ILE A 46 1.26 23.50 -1.57
C ILE A 46 1.01 22.34 -2.54
N ALA A 47 -0.22 22.11 -2.98
CA ALA A 47 -0.52 21.09 -3.99
C ALA A 47 0.26 21.35 -5.30
N TYR A 48 0.40 22.62 -5.73
CA TYR A 48 1.22 22.97 -6.90
C TYR A 48 2.72 22.78 -6.66
N VAL A 49 3.19 23.10 -5.45
CA VAL A 49 4.59 22.83 -5.06
C VAL A 49 4.86 21.32 -5.12
N PHE A 50 3.92 20.49 -4.66
CA PHE A 50 4.01 19.04 -4.75
C PHE A 50 3.96 18.53 -6.18
N ALA A 51 3.12 19.09 -7.05
CA ALA A 51 3.13 18.78 -8.47
C ALA A 51 4.51 19.04 -9.11
N ILE A 52 5.11 20.20 -8.82
CA ILE A 52 6.44 20.57 -9.33
C ILE A 52 7.49 19.61 -8.77
N LEU A 53 7.52 19.41 -7.46
CA LEU A 53 8.50 18.57 -6.80
C LEU A 53 8.41 17.12 -7.28
N ASN A 54 7.20 16.58 -7.41
CA ASN A 54 6.99 15.24 -7.95
C ASN A 54 7.43 15.13 -9.41
N THR A 55 7.21 16.15 -10.23
CA THR A 55 7.68 16.21 -11.62
C THR A 55 9.21 16.26 -11.71
N VAL A 56 9.86 17.06 -10.87
CA VAL A 56 11.34 17.12 -10.80
C VAL A 56 11.90 15.75 -10.41
N VAL A 57 11.35 15.11 -9.38
CA VAL A 57 11.77 13.76 -8.98
C VAL A 57 11.49 12.75 -10.10
N ALA A 58 10.38 12.87 -10.84
CA ALA A 58 10.08 12.01 -12.00
C ALA A 58 11.18 12.09 -13.06
N LEU A 59 11.63 13.30 -13.38
CA LEU A 59 12.74 13.53 -14.31
C LEU A 59 14.06 12.95 -13.78
N MET A 60 14.33 13.08 -12.47
CA MET A 60 15.50 12.48 -11.85
C MET A 60 15.44 10.95 -11.83
N VAL A 61 14.27 10.36 -11.64
CA VAL A 61 14.04 8.91 -11.71
C VAL A 61 14.19 8.41 -13.15
N ALA A 62 13.71 9.17 -14.14
CA ALA A 62 13.88 8.87 -15.55
C ALA A 62 15.37 8.83 -15.98
N ARG A 63 16.23 9.62 -15.32
CA ARG A 63 17.69 9.59 -15.50
C ARG A 63 18.36 8.36 -14.87
N GLY A 64 17.62 7.51 -14.15
CA GLY A 64 18.10 6.21 -13.68
C GLY A 64 19.01 6.24 -12.45
N SER A 65 19.01 7.34 -11.68
CA SER A 65 19.77 7.39 -10.42
C SER A 65 19.08 6.57 -9.33
N GLU A 66 19.85 5.81 -8.54
CA GLU A 66 19.30 5.08 -7.39
C GLU A 66 18.80 6.04 -6.30
N ARG A 67 19.52 7.15 -6.10
CA ARG A 67 19.15 8.18 -5.11
C ARG A 67 17.80 8.80 -5.44
N SER A 68 17.49 9.01 -6.72
CA SER A 68 16.18 9.55 -7.11
C SER A 68 15.05 8.55 -6.90
N LEU A 69 15.31 7.24 -7.03
CA LEU A 69 14.34 6.20 -6.70
C LEU A 69 14.07 6.13 -5.18
N GLN A 70 15.10 6.29 -4.35
CA GLN A 70 14.95 6.39 -2.89
C GLN A 70 14.16 7.65 -2.48
N SER A 71 14.50 8.81 -3.07
CA SER A 71 13.72 10.05 -2.88
C SER A 71 12.26 9.87 -3.26
N ARG A 72 11.97 9.11 -4.33
CA ARG A 72 10.59 8.82 -4.73
C ARG A 72 9.86 7.93 -3.72
N ILE A 73 10.52 6.91 -3.19
CA ILE A 73 9.93 6.04 -2.15
C ILE A 73 9.55 6.89 -0.93
N ALA A 74 10.47 7.74 -0.45
CA ALA A 74 10.22 8.63 0.68
C ALA A 74 9.05 9.60 0.40
N LEU A 75 9.05 10.21 -0.79
CA LEU A 75 8.01 11.15 -1.20
C LEU A 75 6.63 10.49 -1.30
N SER A 76 6.57 9.24 -1.78
CA SER A 76 5.30 8.52 -1.89
C SER A 76 4.72 8.20 -0.53
N VAL A 77 5.55 7.81 0.44
CA VAL A 77 5.10 7.59 1.83
C VAL A 77 4.51 8.87 2.41
N PHE A 78 5.18 10.00 2.21
CA PHE A 78 4.68 11.30 2.65
C PHE A 78 3.31 11.61 2.04
N PHE A 79 3.14 11.50 0.73
CA PHE A 79 1.87 11.84 0.06
C PHE A 79 0.71 10.88 0.37
N ILE A 80 0.98 9.59 0.59
CA ILE A 80 -0.06 8.63 1.02
C ILE A 80 -0.69 9.05 2.34
N ILE A 81 0.09 9.65 3.24
CA ILE A 81 -0.36 10.10 4.56
C ILE A 81 -0.95 11.51 4.46
N GLU A 82 -0.22 12.40 3.80
CA GLU A 82 -0.54 13.82 3.81
C GLU A 82 -1.77 14.16 2.97
N ARG A 83 -2.01 13.48 1.83
CA ARG A 83 -3.17 13.78 0.98
C ARG A 83 -4.52 13.53 1.67
N PRO A 84 -4.78 12.37 2.31
CA PRO A 84 -6.00 12.17 3.08
C PRO A 84 -6.15 13.13 4.26
N LEU A 85 -5.04 13.44 4.96
CA LEU A 85 -5.06 14.40 6.07
C LEU A 85 -5.49 15.80 5.59
N THR A 86 -4.90 16.26 4.49
CA THR A 86 -5.18 17.58 3.91
C THR A 86 -6.62 17.70 3.42
N ALA A 87 -7.24 16.60 2.98
CA ALA A 87 -8.66 16.58 2.59
C ALA A 87 -9.63 16.91 3.73
N PHE A 88 -9.23 16.75 5.00
CA PHE A 88 -10.14 16.90 6.15
C PHE A 88 -9.65 17.86 7.24
N VAL A 89 -8.33 18.00 7.41
CA VAL A 89 -7.75 18.82 8.49
C VAL A 89 -7.78 20.31 8.13
N LEU A 90 -7.73 20.65 6.84
CA LEU A 90 -7.64 22.04 6.36
C LEU A 90 -9.01 22.65 6.01
N GLY A 91 -10.03 22.28 6.78
CA GLY A 91 -11.37 22.81 6.65
C GLY A 91 -12.25 22.07 5.63
N PRO A 92 -13.54 22.43 5.55
CA PRO A 92 -14.49 21.78 4.68
C PRO A 92 -14.15 22.01 3.20
N LYS A 93 -14.02 20.91 2.46
CA LYS A 93 -13.71 20.91 1.02
C LYS A 93 -14.89 20.36 0.21
N PRO A 94 -15.06 20.80 -1.04
CA PRO A 94 -16.05 20.20 -1.94
C PRO A 94 -15.73 18.70 -2.16
N ILE A 95 -16.76 17.89 -2.38
CA ILE A 95 -16.63 16.42 -2.51
C ILE A 95 -15.65 16.07 -3.63
N GLU A 96 -15.63 16.85 -4.71
CA GLU A 96 -14.71 16.69 -5.83
C GLU A 96 -13.24 16.80 -5.39
N SER A 97 -12.93 17.75 -4.51
CA SER A 97 -11.59 17.90 -3.92
C SER A 97 -11.24 16.70 -3.03
N VAL A 98 -12.15 16.28 -2.15
CA VAL A 98 -11.92 15.11 -1.28
C VAL A 98 -11.60 13.88 -2.12
N VAL A 99 -12.38 13.63 -3.17
CA VAL A 99 -12.16 12.51 -4.09
C VAL A 99 -10.80 12.59 -4.77
N THR A 100 -10.36 13.76 -5.21
CA THR A 100 -9.06 13.89 -5.89
C THR A 100 -7.89 13.70 -4.93
N HIS A 101 -7.95 14.21 -3.70
CA HIS A 101 -6.91 13.95 -2.68
C HIS A 101 -6.75 12.45 -2.41
N PHE A 102 -7.86 11.71 -2.32
CA PHE A 102 -7.84 10.26 -2.17
C PHE A 102 -7.34 9.51 -3.42
N ALA A 103 -7.74 9.96 -4.61
CA ALA A 103 -7.21 9.43 -5.85
C ALA A 103 -5.69 9.63 -5.96
N THR A 104 -5.20 10.81 -5.58
CA THR A 104 -3.75 11.12 -5.49
C THR A 104 -3.06 10.17 -4.54
N ALA A 105 -3.59 9.97 -3.33
CA ALA A 105 -3.04 9.02 -2.34
C ALA A 105 -3.01 7.57 -2.87
N GLY A 106 -4.06 7.14 -3.56
CA GLY A 106 -4.15 5.82 -4.18
C GLY A 106 -3.12 5.61 -5.30
N VAL A 107 -2.94 6.60 -6.18
CA VAL A 107 -1.91 6.56 -7.22
C VAL A 107 -0.51 6.55 -6.59
N GLU A 108 -0.28 7.36 -5.56
CA GLU A 108 0.97 7.40 -4.80
C GLU A 108 1.32 6.04 -4.16
N LEU A 109 0.31 5.31 -3.67
CA LEU A 109 0.49 3.93 -3.19
C LEU A 109 0.92 2.97 -4.29
N VAL A 110 0.29 3.04 -5.47
CA VAL A 110 0.68 2.22 -6.63
C VAL A 110 2.10 2.54 -7.07
N ILE A 111 2.49 3.83 -7.05
CA ILE A 111 3.85 4.25 -7.38
C ILE A 111 4.84 3.71 -6.35
N LEU A 112 4.54 3.81 -5.05
CA LEU A 112 5.38 3.27 -3.98
C LEU A 112 5.66 1.78 -4.18
N VAL A 113 4.60 0.98 -4.40
CA VAL A 113 4.73 -0.47 -4.61
C VAL A 113 5.59 -0.76 -5.84
N THR A 114 5.38 -0.02 -6.94
CA THR A 114 6.13 -0.20 -8.18
C THR A 114 7.59 0.21 -8.03
N ALA A 115 7.85 1.36 -7.39
CA ALA A 115 9.19 1.86 -7.11
C ALA A 115 9.97 0.90 -6.19
N LEU A 116 9.34 0.39 -5.13
CA LEU A 116 9.92 -0.63 -4.26
C LEU A 116 10.26 -1.91 -5.05
N ARG A 117 9.40 -2.32 -5.99
CA ARG A 117 9.68 -3.48 -6.85
C ARG A 117 10.90 -3.24 -7.73
N VAL A 118 11.00 -2.08 -8.38
CA VAL A 118 12.14 -1.72 -9.23
C VAL A 118 13.42 -1.61 -8.41
N TRP A 119 13.36 -0.99 -7.23
CA TRP A 119 14.49 -0.86 -6.32
C TRP A 119 15.04 -2.22 -5.89
N ARG A 120 14.16 -3.15 -5.51
CA ARG A 120 14.52 -4.54 -5.17
C ARG A 120 15.16 -5.27 -6.34
N LEU A 121 14.59 -5.15 -7.55
CA LEU A 121 15.13 -5.77 -8.77
C LEU A 121 16.53 -5.26 -9.08
N GLY A 122 16.75 -3.95 -8.87
CA GLY A 122 18.06 -3.35 -9.01
C GLY A 122 19.11 -3.89 -8.05
N HIS A 123 18.73 -4.01 -6.78
CA HIS A 123 19.61 -4.55 -5.74
C HIS A 123 19.91 -6.03 -5.94
N SER A 124 18.94 -6.82 -6.39
CA SER A 124 19.16 -8.25 -6.64
C SER A 124 20.08 -8.52 -7.84
N LEU A 125 20.02 -7.69 -8.88
CA LEU A 125 20.89 -7.82 -10.05
C LEU A 125 22.33 -7.38 -9.72
N ALA A 126 22.49 -6.27 -8.99
CA ALA A 126 23.80 -5.82 -8.55
C ALA A 126 24.50 -6.83 -7.62
N ALA A 127 23.75 -7.50 -6.73
CA ALA A 127 24.28 -8.56 -5.88
C ALA A 127 24.69 -9.81 -6.70
N GLY A 128 23.87 -10.21 -7.68
CA GLY A 128 24.16 -11.36 -8.55
C GLY A 128 25.39 -11.15 -9.43
N ASP A 129 25.61 -9.95 -9.98
CA ASP A 129 26.81 -9.66 -10.79
C ASP A 129 28.10 -9.75 -9.96
N VAL A 130 28.07 -9.28 -8.72
CA VAL A 130 29.20 -9.39 -7.78
C VAL A 130 29.47 -10.86 -7.44
N ASP A 131 28.43 -11.64 -7.12
CA ASP A 131 28.57 -13.07 -6.85
C ASP A 131 29.10 -13.84 -8.08
N THR A 132 28.72 -13.46 -9.30
CA THR A 132 29.26 -14.10 -10.51
C THR A 132 30.74 -13.79 -10.74
N LEU A 133 31.20 -12.57 -10.44
CA LEU A 133 32.60 -12.19 -10.51
C LEU A 133 33.45 -12.97 -9.48
N PHE A 134 32.92 -13.26 -8.30
CA PHE A 134 33.58 -14.11 -7.31
C PHE A 134 33.46 -15.62 -7.61
N SER A 135 32.41 -16.06 -8.31
CA SER A 135 32.22 -17.47 -8.69
C SER A 135 33.11 -17.94 -9.86
N LEU A 136 33.61 -17.01 -10.69
CA LEU A 136 34.55 -17.30 -11.77
C LEU A 136 35.95 -17.70 -11.27
N GLU A 137 36.23 -17.52 -9.98
CA GLU A 137 37.52 -17.83 -9.35
C GLU A 137 37.50 -19.16 -8.57
N THR A 138 36.40 -19.90 -8.54
CA THR A 138 36.34 -21.23 -7.91
C THR A 138 35.36 -22.14 -8.64
N SER A 139 35.83 -22.80 -9.69
CA SER A 139 35.15 -23.97 -10.27
C SER A 139 35.91 -25.24 -9.90
N ILE A 140 35.55 -25.84 -8.76
CA ILE A 140 35.90 -27.23 -8.42
C ILE A 140 34.65 -28.09 -8.66
N PRO A 141 34.73 -29.24 -9.35
CA PRO A 141 33.57 -30.09 -9.59
C PRO A 141 33.08 -30.72 -8.28
N ALA A 142 31.78 -30.58 -7.99
CA ALA A 142 31.16 -31.27 -6.86
C ALA A 142 30.89 -32.76 -7.21
N PRO A 143 31.17 -33.71 -6.30
CA PRO A 143 30.77 -35.10 -6.48
C PRO A 143 29.26 -35.28 -6.30
N PRO A 144 28.65 -36.33 -6.89
CA PRO A 144 27.24 -36.60 -6.72
C PRO A 144 26.98 -37.08 -5.28
N SER A 145 25.87 -36.65 -4.68
CA SER A 145 25.41 -37.23 -3.41
C SER A 145 24.01 -37.82 -3.57
N ASP A 146 23.93 -39.03 -3.03
CA ASP A 146 22.87 -40.03 -3.12
C ASP A 146 21.53 -39.63 -2.49
N GLU A 147 20.53 -40.42 -2.86
CA GLU A 147 19.12 -40.39 -2.52
C GLU A 147 18.76 -40.36 -1.01
N ALA A 148 17.62 -39.69 -0.78
CA ALA A 148 16.50 -40.04 0.11
C ALA A 148 16.62 -39.89 1.65
N ALA A 149 15.85 -38.93 2.19
CA ALA A 149 14.95 -39.15 3.33
C ALA A 149 13.79 -38.13 3.35
N PRO A 150 12.57 -38.52 3.76
CA PRO A 150 11.37 -37.70 3.63
C PRO A 150 11.22 -36.77 4.84
N SER A 151 11.32 -35.45 4.63
CA SER A 151 10.81 -34.48 5.59
C SER A 151 9.61 -33.77 4.98
N SER A 152 8.41 -34.11 5.46
CA SER A 152 7.19 -33.36 5.20
C SER A 152 7.19 -32.03 5.96
N LEU A 153 8.28 -31.26 5.88
CA LEU A 153 8.29 -29.87 6.31
C LEU A 153 7.34 -29.15 5.36
N ARG A 154 6.13 -28.83 5.85
CA ARG A 154 5.14 -28.04 5.12
C ARG A 154 5.84 -26.79 4.59
N ARG A 155 6.15 -26.79 3.29
CA ARG A 155 6.74 -25.61 2.65
C ARG A 155 5.79 -24.44 2.86
N PRO A 156 6.27 -23.32 3.42
CA PRO A 156 5.45 -22.13 3.52
C PRO A 156 5.02 -21.71 2.12
N ALA A 157 3.71 -21.44 1.95
CA ALA A 157 3.14 -21.15 0.64
C ALA A 157 3.62 -19.83 0.04
N ILE A 158 4.20 -18.95 0.87
CA ILE A 158 4.69 -17.62 0.52
C ILE A 158 6.03 -17.35 1.22
N THR A 159 6.81 -16.41 0.69
CA THR A 159 8.06 -15.97 1.33
C THR A 159 7.80 -15.22 2.65
N ALA A 160 8.75 -15.28 3.58
CA ALA A 160 8.67 -14.56 4.87
C ALA A 160 8.41 -13.06 4.68
N ARG A 161 8.97 -12.47 3.61
CA ARG A 161 8.72 -11.08 3.24
C ARG A 161 7.26 -10.81 2.88
N ASN A 162 6.66 -11.66 2.04
CA ASN A 162 5.26 -11.52 1.65
C ASN A 162 4.34 -11.77 2.84
N ALA A 163 4.70 -12.69 3.73
CA ALA A 163 4.01 -12.92 4.99
C ALA A 163 3.97 -11.65 5.86
N TRP A 164 5.11 -11.00 6.07
CA TRP A 164 5.20 -9.73 6.81
C TRP A 164 4.40 -8.61 6.16
N LEU A 165 4.45 -8.50 4.82
CA LEU A 165 3.72 -7.48 4.09
C LEU A 165 2.20 -7.69 4.19
N ILE A 166 1.71 -8.91 3.98
CA ILE A 166 0.29 -9.25 4.11
C ILE A 166 -0.18 -9.04 5.55
N GLY A 167 0.60 -9.51 6.53
CA GLY A 167 0.30 -9.31 7.95
C GLY A 167 0.23 -7.84 8.33
N GLY A 168 1.21 -7.04 7.92
CA GLY A 168 1.28 -5.61 8.20
C GLY A 168 0.11 -4.82 7.57
N ILE A 169 -0.21 -5.09 6.30
CA ILE A 169 -1.36 -4.43 5.63
C ILE A 169 -2.67 -4.85 6.31
N THR A 170 -2.84 -6.12 6.67
CA THR A 170 -4.06 -6.59 7.35
C THR A 170 -4.19 -5.97 8.73
N LEU A 171 -3.08 -5.84 9.48
CA LEU A 171 -3.09 -5.17 10.78
C LEU A 171 -3.47 -3.69 10.63
N GLY A 172 -2.91 -2.99 9.64
CA GLY A 172 -3.30 -1.62 9.32
C GLY A 172 -4.79 -1.50 9.00
N LEU A 173 -5.33 -2.42 8.17
CA LEU A 173 -6.76 -2.47 7.87
C LEU A 173 -7.61 -2.65 9.13
N ALA A 174 -7.21 -3.57 10.01
CA ALA A 174 -7.92 -3.81 11.26
C ALA A 174 -7.93 -2.59 12.18
N ILE A 175 -6.81 -1.85 12.27
CA ILE A 175 -6.73 -0.61 13.04
C ILE A 175 -7.70 0.44 12.48
N VAL A 176 -7.77 0.59 11.16
CA VAL A 176 -8.68 1.55 10.51
C VAL A 176 -10.14 1.18 10.76
N LEU A 177 -10.51 -0.09 10.61
CA LEU A 177 -11.87 -0.56 10.91
C LEU A 177 -12.25 -0.39 12.38
N VAL A 178 -11.31 -0.60 13.30
CA VAL A 178 -11.54 -0.33 14.73
C VAL A 178 -11.72 1.17 14.97
N ALA A 179 -10.90 2.01 14.36
CA ALA A 179 -11.01 3.46 14.48
C ALA A 179 -12.37 3.96 13.95
N ASP A 180 -12.86 3.38 12.86
CA ASP A 180 -14.17 3.65 12.27
C ASP A 180 -15.31 3.37 13.26
N GLY A 181 -15.33 2.17 13.86
CA GLY A 181 -16.34 1.81 14.86
C GLY A 181 -16.26 2.66 16.13
N VAL A 182 -15.04 3.02 16.56
CA VAL A 182 -14.83 3.89 17.73
C VAL A 182 -15.34 5.29 17.43
N PHE A 183 -15.06 5.80 16.22
CA PHE A 183 -15.49 7.12 15.78
C PHE A 183 -17.02 7.24 15.73
N GLU A 184 -17.70 6.21 15.21
CA GLU A 184 -19.16 6.14 15.20
C GLU A 184 -19.77 5.92 16.60
N GLY A 185 -18.96 5.70 17.64
CA GLY A 185 -19.41 5.56 19.02
C GLY A 185 -19.81 4.14 19.43
N PHE A 186 -19.48 3.11 18.64
CA PHE A 186 -19.67 1.71 18.97
C PHE A 186 -18.59 1.20 19.92
N VAL A 187 -18.55 1.74 21.13
CA VAL A 187 -17.63 1.32 22.21
C VAL A 187 -18.41 0.79 23.41
N PRO A 188 -17.79 0.01 24.32
CA PRO A 188 -18.44 -0.38 25.56
C PRO A 188 -18.92 0.85 26.34
N GLY A 189 -20.22 0.96 26.61
CA GLY A 189 -20.85 2.13 27.24
C GLY A 189 -21.17 3.30 26.28
N GLY A 190 -20.99 3.11 24.98
CA GLY A 190 -21.38 4.04 23.91
C GLY A 190 -22.77 3.72 23.34
N ARG A 191 -22.88 3.68 22.00
CA ARG A 191 -24.12 3.33 21.30
C ARG A 191 -24.56 1.87 21.54
N ASP A 192 -25.86 1.63 21.41
CA ASP A 192 -26.43 0.29 21.44
C ASP A 192 -26.00 -0.52 20.21
N TRP A 193 -25.78 -1.83 20.39
CA TRP A 193 -25.31 -2.72 19.32
C TRP A 193 -26.48 -3.56 18.83
N SER A 194 -26.80 -3.46 17.54
CA SER A 194 -27.89 -4.23 16.94
C SER A 194 -27.45 -4.87 15.62
N ALA A 195 -28.12 -5.94 15.21
CA ALA A 195 -27.80 -6.64 13.96
C ALA A 195 -28.41 -5.98 12.71
N SER A 196 -29.15 -4.87 12.86
CA SER A 196 -29.90 -4.26 11.76
C SER A 196 -30.06 -2.75 11.90
N GLY A 197 -30.13 -2.06 10.77
CA GLY A 197 -30.31 -0.60 10.73
C GLY A 197 -29.06 0.15 11.14
N ASP A 198 -29.24 1.38 11.61
CA ASP A 198 -28.15 2.32 11.90
C ASP A 198 -27.26 1.87 13.08
N ASP A 199 -27.73 0.93 13.91
CA ASP A 199 -27.01 0.37 15.06
C ASP A 199 -26.09 -0.81 14.72
N SER A 200 -25.89 -1.09 13.42
CA SER A 200 -25.07 -2.20 12.92
C SER A 200 -23.59 -1.85 12.70
N GLY A 201 -23.16 -0.61 12.99
CA GLY A 201 -21.77 -0.16 12.79
C GLY A 201 -20.72 -0.96 13.55
N TRP A 202 -21.08 -1.65 14.66
CA TRP A 202 -20.18 -2.58 15.36
C TRP A 202 -19.64 -3.72 14.48
N LEU A 203 -20.27 -4.02 13.33
CA LEU A 203 -19.82 -5.05 12.38
C LEU A 203 -18.39 -4.80 11.87
N VAL A 204 -17.89 -3.56 11.90
CA VAL A 204 -16.50 -3.23 11.57
C VAL A 204 -15.48 -4.01 12.41
N TYR A 205 -15.79 -4.25 13.69
CA TYR A 205 -14.93 -5.05 14.58
C TYR A 205 -14.95 -6.52 14.20
N LEU A 206 -16.11 -7.04 13.79
CA LEU A 206 -16.24 -8.41 13.29
C LEU A 206 -15.44 -8.57 12.00
N PHE A 207 -15.52 -7.62 11.07
CA PHE A 207 -14.72 -7.63 9.85
C PHE A 207 -13.23 -7.56 10.13
N ALA A 208 -12.80 -6.71 11.07
CA ALA A 208 -11.40 -6.64 11.52
C ALA A 208 -10.92 -7.99 12.06
N ALA A 209 -11.70 -8.62 12.94
CA ALA A 209 -11.36 -9.92 13.52
C ALA A 209 -11.30 -11.03 12.45
N VAL A 210 -12.27 -11.08 11.54
CA VAL A 210 -12.30 -12.05 10.44
C VAL A 210 -11.08 -11.86 9.53
N ALA A 211 -10.78 -10.62 9.13
CA ALA A 211 -9.63 -10.32 8.29
C ALA A 211 -8.32 -10.77 8.94
N LEU A 212 -8.12 -10.48 10.23
CA LEU A 212 -6.95 -10.91 10.99
C LEU A 212 -6.84 -12.44 11.07
N ILE A 213 -7.92 -13.14 11.43
CA ILE A 213 -7.93 -14.61 11.53
C ILE A 213 -7.58 -15.25 10.17
N VAL A 214 -8.19 -14.76 9.10
CA VAL A 214 -7.94 -15.26 7.74
C VAL A 214 -6.50 -14.96 7.33
N ALA A 215 -5.96 -13.77 7.64
CA ALA A 215 -4.58 -13.41 7.35
C ALA A 215 -3.57 -14.25 8.12
N VAL A 216 -3.79 -14.54 9.41
CA VAL A 216 -2.94 -15.48 10.17
C VAL A 216 -2.89 -16.83 9.44
N ARG A 217 -4.03 -17.37 9.02
CA ARG A 217 -4.07 -18.64 8.28
C ARG A 217 -3.44 -18.55 6.89
N ALA A 218 -3.57 -17.42 6.21
CA ALA A 218 -2.98 -17.16 4.91
C ALA A 218 -1.44 -17.15 4.99
N VAL A 219 -0.90 -16.48 6.02
CA VAL A 219 0.54 -16.40 6.31
C VAL A 219 1.14 -17.77 6.64
N HIS A 220 0.41 -18.63 7.35
CA HIS A 220 0.86 -19.99 7.70
C HIS A 220 0.66 -21.05 6.60
N GLY A 221 0.39 -20.63 5.36
CA GLY A 221 0.51 -21.51 4.19
C GLY A 221 -0.79 -22.07 3.62
N GLY A 222 -1.95 -21.59 4.06
CA GLY A 222 -3.22 -21.99 3.45
C GLY A 222 -3.43 -21.32 2.09
N ARG A 223 -3.24 -22.03 0.96
CA ARG A 223 -3.64 -21.51 -0.38
C ARG A 223 -5.12 -21.11 -0.43
N LEU A 224 -5.97 -21.87 0.24
CA LEU A 224 -7.39 -21.54 0.40
C LEU A 224 -7.57 -20.26 1.22
N ALA A 225 -6.81 -20.10 2.30
CA ALA A 225 -6.85 -18.89 3.14
C ALA A 225 -6.34 -17.65 2.41
N MET A 226 -5.31 -17.76 1.56
CA MET A 226 -4.86 -16.68 0.68
C MET A 226 -5.95 -16.26 -0.32
N ARG A 227 -6.68 -17.22 -0.91
CA ARG A 227 -7.82 -16.93 -1.79
C ARG A 227 -8.98 -16.29 -1.00
N ALA A 228 -9.27 -16.81 0.19
CA ALA A 228 -10.29 -16.24 1.07
C ALA A 228 -9.93 -14.81 1.49
N LEU A 229 -8.66 -14.52 1.75
CA LEU A 229 -8.19 -13.18 2.10
C LEU A 229 -8.38 -12.19 0.95
N ILE A 230 -8.15 -12.62 -0.30
CA ILE A 230 -8.48 -11.80 -1.48
C ILE A 230 -9.98 -11.51 -1.52
N VAL A 231 -10.83 -12.53 -1.33
CA VAL A 231 -12.29 -12.35 -1.36
C VAL A 231 -12.75 -11.40 -0.26
N VAL A 232 -12.30 -11.59 0.98
CA VAL A 232 -12.62 -10.72 2.12
C VAL A 232 -12.16 -9.29 1.84
N ALA A 233 -10.94 -9.11 1.35
CA ALA A 233 -10.39 -7.79 1.03
C ALA A 233 -11.18 -7.10 -0.10
N LEU A 234 -11.62 -7.83 -1.12
CA LEU A 234 -12.44 -7.25 -2.19
C LEU A 234 -13.85 -6.90 -1.71
N LEU A 235 -14.46 -7.72 -0.84
CA LEU A 235 -15.74 -7.41 -0.22
C LEU A 235 -15.65 -6.13 0.61
N LEU A 236 -14.61 -6.00 1.44
CA LEU A 236 -14.36 -4.79 2.24
C LEU A 236 -14.06 -3.58 1.37
N PHE A 237 -13.33 -3.75 0.26
CA PHE A 237 -13.11 -2.66 -0.69
C PHE A 237 -14.43 -2.13 -1.25
N VAL A 238 -15.30 -3.01 -1.73
CA VAL A 238 -16.62 -2.63 -2.28
C VAL A 238 -17.47 -2.00 -1.18
N GLU A 239 -17.61 -2.67 -0.04
CA GLU A 239 -18.44 -2.16 1.06
C GLU A 239 -17.95 -0.79 1.54
N ARG A 240 -16.66 -0.63 1.85
CA ARG A 240 -16.13 0.65 2.32
C ARG A 240 -16.18 1.76 1.27
N SER A 241 -16.09 1.41 -0.02
CA SER A 241 -16.20 2.38 -1.12
C SER A 241 -17.64 2.84 -1.35
N PHE A 242 -18.64 2.00 -1.10
CA PHE A 242 -20.04 2.30 -1.41
C PHE A 242 -20.90 2.66 -0.20
N SER A 243 -20.54 2.24 1.01
CA SER A 243 -21.27 2.52 2.25
C SER A 243 -21.51 4.03 2.48
N PRO A 244 -20.53 4.93 2.25
CA PRO A 244 -20.78 6.37 2.39
C PRO A 244 -21.93 6.90 1.53
N PHE A 245 -22.07 6.39 0.30
CA PHE A 245 -23.13 6.82 -0.61
C PHE A 245 -24.50 6.29 -0.22
N VAL A 246 -24.54 5.04 0.28
CA VAL A 246 -25.77 4.39 0.74
C VAL A 246 -26.27 5.04 2.03
N LEU A 247 -25.36 5.34 2.95
CA LEU A 247 -25.65 5.96 4.24
C LEU A 247 -25.81 7.49 4.15
N ARG A 248 -25.50 8.08 2.99
CA ARG A 248 -25.45 9.54 2.78
C ARG A 248 -24.55 10.23 3.81
N GLU A 249 -23.44 9.58 4.12
CA GLU A 249 -22.46 10.06 5.10
C GLU A 249 -21.84 11.38 4.61
N GLN A 250 -21.78 12.36 5.50
CA GLN A 250 -21.24 13.70 5.21
C GLN A 250 -20.13 14.08 6.19
N ASP A 251 -19.93 13.31 7.26
CA ASP A 251 -18.84 13.56 8.18
C ASP A 251 -17.49 13.32 7.48
N PRO A 252 -16.63 14.35 7.39
CA PRO A 252 -15.33 14.23 6.73
C PRO A 252 -14.46 13.13 7.33
N VAL A 253 -14.49 12.94 8.65
CA VAL A 253 -13.65 11.94 9.30
C VAL A 253 -14.13 10.52 8.96
N ALA A 254 -15.44 10.29 8.98
CA ALA A 254 -16.03 9.02 8.56
C ALA A 254 -15.72 8.72 7.09
N LEU A 255 -15.92 9.70 6.20
CA LEU A 255 -15.56 9.58 4.77
C LEU A 255 -14.09 9.19 4.58
N GLY A 256 -13.21 9.80 5.38
CA GLY A 256 -11.78 9.49 5.37
C GLY A 256 -11.47 8.06 5.81
N LEU A 257 -12.07 7.61 6.90
CA LEU A 257 -11.89 6.25 7.42
C LEU A 257 -12.40 5.20 6.42
N HIS A 258 -13.56 5.44 5.81
CA HIS A 258 -14.10 4.62 4.73
C HIS A 258 -13.14 4.54 3.53
N ALA A 259 -12.65 5.68 3.04
CA ALA A 259 -11.76 5.71 1.89
C ALA A 259 -10.40 5.05 2.19
N VAL A 260 -9.79 5.31 3.36
CA VAL A 260 -8.57 4.64 3.80
C VAL A 260 -8.81 3.13 3.90
N ALA A 261 -9.90 2.68 4.53
CA ALA A 261 -10.23 1.27 4.64
C ALA A 261 -10.39 0.60 3.26
N ALA A 262 -11.00 1.29 2.29
CA ALA A 262 -11.12 0.81 0.92
C ALA A 262 -9.74 0.65 0.25
N PHE A 263 -8.87 1.67 0.31
CA PHE A 263 -7.54 1.60 -0.30
C PHE A 263 -6.66 0.52 0.32
N VAL A 264 -6.66 0.40 1.66
CA VAL A 264 -5.89 -0.63 2.35
C VAL A 264 -6.43 -2.03 2.03
N SER A 265 -7.76 -2.18 1.90
CA SER A 265 -8.38 -3.42 1.45
C SER A 265 -7.96 -3.80 0.03
N LEU A 266 -7.94 -2.86 -0.91
CA LEU A 266 -7.47 -3.10 -2.27
C LEU A 266 -5.98 -3.47 -2.29
N ALA A 267 -5.15 -2.77 -1.50
CA ALA A 267 -3.74 -3.06 -1.36
C ALA A 267 -3.51 -4.48 -0.81
N LEU A 268 -4.31 -4.92 0.16
CA LEU A 268 -4.28 -6.27 0.71
C LEU A 268 -4.63 -7.31 -0.36
N ALA A 269 -5.66 -7.09 -1.16
CA ALA A 269 -6.05 -7.98 -2.25
C ALA A 269 -4.92 -8.12 -3.29
N LEU A 270 -4.33 -7.01 -3.71
CA LEU A 270 -3.22 -7.00 -4.69
C LEU A 270 -1.96 -7.65 -4.14
N ALA A 271 -1.58 -7.35 -2.89
CA ALA A 271 -0.45 -7.96 -2.21
C ALA A 271 -0.59 -9.48 -2.11
N THR A 272 -1.78 -9.94 -1.70
CA THR A 272 -2.10 -11.36 -1.55
C THR A 272 -2.09 -12.06 -2.92
N ALA A 273 -2.68 -11.46 -3.95
CA ALA A 273 -2.66 -11.99 -5.31
C ALA A 273 -1.24 -12.03 -5.90
N GLY A 274 -0.41 -11.03 -5.60
CA GLY A 274 1.00 -10.99 -5.98
C GLY A 274 1.80 -12.10 -5.30
N ALA A 275 1.56 -12.34 -4.01
CA ALA A 275 2.21 -13.41 -3.25
C ALA A 275 1.83 -14.81 -3.75
N ILE A 276 0.57 -15.04 -4.16
CA ILE A 276 0.16 -16.29 -4.82
C ILE A 276 0.92 -16.50 -6.14
N ARG A 277 1.07 -15.44 -6.95
CA ARG A 277 1.76 -15.51 -8.26
C ARG A 277 3.27 -15.73 -8.14
N ALA A 278 3.88 -15.26 -7.05
CA ALA A 278 5.33 -15.40 -6.83
C ALA A 278 5.78 -16.85 -6.52
N GLY A 279 4.85 -17.75 -6.18
CA GLY A 279 5.15 -19.14 -5.86
C GLY A 279 5.76 -19.36 -4.46
N PRO A 280 5.94 -20.64 -4.05
CA PRO A 280 6.46 -20.99 -2.74
C PRO A 280 7.93 -20.56 -2.57
N ALA A 281 8.35 -20.36 -1.31
CA ALA A 281 9.70 -19.93 -0.99
C ALA A 281 10.74 -20.95 -1.51
N LEU A 282 11.71 -20.48 -2.29
CA LEU A 282 12.89 -21.26 -2.69
C LEU A 282 13.82 -21.36 -1.47
N GLU A 283 14.09 -22.58 -1.05
CA GLU A 283 15.00 -22.91 0.05
C GLU A 283 16.41 -22.45 -0.38
N ARG A 284 16.97 -21.45 0.32
CA ARG A 284 18.41 -21.17 0.20
C ARG A 284 19.12 -22.39 0.76
N ALA A 285 19.76 -23.17 -0.10
CA ALA A 285 20.65 -24.24 0.32
C ALA A 285 21.67 -23.66 1.32
N SER A 286 21.60 -24.12 2.56
CA SER A 286 22.62 -23.84 3.56
C SER A 286 23.92 -24.48 3.08
N VAL A 287 24.91 -23.66 2.73
CA VAL A 287 26.27 -24.13 2.48
C VAL A 287 26.80 -24.71 3.82
N PRO A 288 27.20 -25.99 3.88
CA PRO A 288 27.82 -26.54 5.08
C PRO A 288 29.12 -25.79 5.36
N SER A 289 29.35 -25.35 6.61
CA SER A 289 30.61 -24.72 6.97
C SER A 289 31.75 -25.72 6.80
N LEU A 290 32.79 -25.30 6.07
CA LEU A 290 34.03 -26.05 5.82
C LEU A 290 35.01 -26.02 7.02
N GLU A 291 34.50 -26.01 8.26
CA GLU A 291 35.35 -25.94 9.47
C GLU A 291 35.49 -27.28 10.22
N ALA A 292 35.10 -28.39 9.60
CA ALA A 292 35.33 -29.72 10.15
C ALA A 292 35.88 -30.68 9.08
N ALA A 293 37.13 -30.45 8.66
CA ALA A 293 37.94 -31.43 7.96
C ALA A 293 39.42 -31.21 8.32
#